data_AF-A0A6G0VQE1-F1
#
_entry.id   AF-A0A6G0VQE1-F1
#
_cell.length_a   1.000
_cell.length_b   1.000
_cell.length_c   1.000
_cell.angle_alpha   90.00
_cell.angle_beta   90.00
_cell.angle_gamma   90.00
#
_symmetry.space_group_name_H-M   'P 1'
#
loop_
_entity.id
_entity.type
_entity.pdbx_description
1 polymer ?
#
loop_
_entity_poly.entity_id
_entity_poly.type
_entity_poly.pdbx_seq_one_letter_code
_entity_poly.pdbx_strand_id
1 'polypeptide(L)'
;MQMYKHFSIEIVENFKMSNRICCVVNCNNTYKNKGDLIFYSFPNKPHEKDLKHCWIKAVNRLDKNGQLWQPKYHSLICSTHFIGNRKSKDPKSPSYIPSLFPA
;
A
#
# COMPACT_ATOMS: atom_id res chain seq x y z
N MET A 1 28.99 -12.17 -46.63
CA MET A 1 28.55 -11.48 -45.40
C MET A 1 27.00 -11.52 -45.40
N GLN A 2 26.42 -12.71 -45.20
CA GLN A 2 25.58 -13.05 -44.02
C GLN A 2 24.60 -11.90 -43.67
N MET A 3 23.32 -11.91 -44.06
CA MET A 3 22.20 -12.74 -43.56
C MET A 3 22.12 -12.65 -42.02
N TYR A 4 21.01 -12.31 -41.35
CA TYR A 4 19.68 -12.92 -41.43
C TYR A 4 18.58 -12.01 -40.83
N LYS A 5 17.36 -12.17 -41.36
CA LYS A 5 16.07 -11.83 -40.72
C LYS A 5 15.80 -12.74 -39.50
N HIS A 6 14.95 -12.24 -38.60
CA HIS A 6 14.08 -12.97 -37.65
C HIS A 6 14.69 -13.44 -36.33
N PHE A 7 14.24 -12.86 -35.21
CA PHE A 7 13.52 -13.62 -34.18
C PHE A 7 12.71 -12.69 -33.27
N SER A 8 11.41 -12.95 -33.25
CA SER A 8 10.45 -12.42 -32.28
C SER A 8 10.83 -12.83 -30.86
N ILE A 9 10.39 -12.05 -29.87
CA ILE A 9 9.56 -12.50 -28.75
C ILE A 9 9.36 -11.26 -27.88
N GLU A 10 8.13 -10.79 -27.88
CA GLU A 10 7.61 -9.81 -26.96
C GLU A 10 7.94 -10.28 -25.54
N ILE A 11 8.82 -9.57 -24.83
CA ILE A 11 8.80 -9.63 -23.36
C ILE A 11 7.61 -8.77 -22.91
N VAL A 12 6.39 -9.18 -23.29
CA VAL A 12 5.27 -9.10 -22.35
C VAL A 12 5.49 -10.23 -21.38
N GLU A 13 6.49 -10.07 -20.52
CA GLU A 13 6.34 -10.59 -19.18
C GLU A 13 5.11 -9.88 -18.62
N ASN A 14 3.96 -10.54 -18.80
CA ASN A 14 2.78 -10.41 -17.98
C ASN A 14 3.17 -10.87 -16.57
N PHE A 15 4.12 -10.18 -15.95
CA PHE A 15 4.11 -10.02 -14.51
C PHE A 15 2.76 -9.37 -14.24
N LYS A 16 1.76 -10.21 -13.94
CA LYS A 16 0.59 -9.81 -13.19
C LYS A 16 1.14 -9.17 -11.92
N MET A 17 1.41 -7.86 -12.00
CA MET A 17 1.67 -7.02 -10.85
C MET A 17 0.50 -7.32 -9.96
N SER A 18 0.74 -8.02 -8.83
CA SER A 18 -0.36 -8.38 -7.93
C SER A 18 -1.11 -7.09 -7.66
N ASN A 19 -2.45 -7.12 -7.63
CA ASN A 19 -3.27 -5.93 -7.45
C ASN A 19 -3.05 -5.39 -6.02
N ARG A 20 -1.88 -4.80 -5.79
CA ARG A 20 -1.46 -4.11 -4.58
C ARG A 20 -2.25 -2.81 -4.58
N ILE A 21 -3.37 -2.88 -3.89
CA ILE A 21 -4.35 -1.82 -3.73
C ILE A 21 -4.26 -1.26 -2.31
N CYS A 22 -4.55 0.03 -2.17
CA CYS A 22 -4.73 0.61 -0.84
C CYS A 22 -5.89 -0.10 -0.10
N CYS A 23 -5.71 -0.39 1.19
CA CYS A 23 -6.75 -1.05 1.99
C CYS A 23 -7.74 -0.08 2.64
N VAL A 24 -7.50 1.23 2.53
CA VAL A 24 -8.38 2.29 3.03
C VAL A 24 -9.70 2.26 2.26
N VAL A 25 -10.82 2.32 2.98
CA VAL A 25 -12.17 2.35 2.39
C VAL A 25 -12.28 3.58 1.47
N ASN A 26 -12.92 3.40 0.32
CA ASN A 26 -13.06 4.43 -0.73
C ASN A 26 -11.74 4.91 -1.36
N CYS A 27 -10.62 4.22 -1.14
CA CYS A 27 -9.36 4.50 -1.83
C CYS A 27 -9.10 3.48 -2.94
N ASN A 28 -9.15 3.92 -4.20
CA ASN A 28 -8.95 3.08 -5.37
C ASN A 28 -7.50 3.13 -5.91
N ASN A 29 -6.56 3.66 -5.12
CA ASN A 29 -5.16 3.75 -5.53
C ASN A 29 -4.53 2.36 -5.64
N THR A 30 -3.89 2.12 -6.77
CA THR A 30 -3.14 0.90 -7.11
C THR A 30 -1.81 1.28 -7.74
N TYR A 31 -0.85 0.36 -7.74
CA TYR A 31 0.39 0.57 -8.51
C TYR A 31 0.14 0.81 -10.01
N LYS A 32 -0.99 0.34 -10.55
CA LYS A 32 -1.34 0.45 -11.98
C LYS A 32 -1.86 1.84 -12.37
N ASN A 33 -2.60 2.51 -11.48
CA ASN A 33 -3.19 3.82 -11.79
C ASN A 33 -2.39 5.01 -11.26
N LYS A 34 -1.47 4.77 -10.30
CA LYS A 34 -0.68 5.81 -9.65
C LYS A 34 0.74 5.29 -9.34
N GLY A 35 1.58 5.27 -10.37
CA GLY A 35 2.95 4.73 -10.31
C GLY A 35 3.87 5.44 -9.32
N ASP A 36 3.64 6.73 -9.05
CA ASP A 36 4.51 7.54 -8.18
C ASP A 36 4.20 7.42 -6.68
N LEU A 37 3.12 6.70 -6.32
CA LEU A 37 2.74 6.53 -4.92
C LEU A 37 3.56 5.43 -4.26
N ILE A 38 4.01 5.70 -3.04
CA ILE A 38 4.59 4.68 -2.17
C ILE A 38 3.45 3.93 -1.48
N PHE A 39 3.53 2.61 -1.45
CA PHE A 39 2.59 1.77 -0.69
C PHE A 39 3.32 1.17 0.51
N TYR A 40 2.82 1.44 1.71
CA TYR A 40 3.42 1.00 2.95
C TYR A 40 2.65 -0.20 3.51
N SER A 41 3.37 -1.27 3.82
CA SER A 41 2.84 -2.36 4.64
C SER A 41 2.66 -1.91 6.08
N PHE A 42 1.74 -2.56 6.78
CA PHE A 42 1.59 -2.38 8.22
C PHE A 42 2.90 -2.76 8.95
N PRO A 43 3.25 -2.04 10.04
CA PRO A 43 4.40 -2.39 10.87
C PRO A 43 4.33 -3.85 11.32
N ASN A 44 5.45 -4.57 11.20
CA ASN A 44 5.51 -6.01 11.43
C ASN A 44 6.57 -6.43 12.45
N LYS A 45 7.42 -5.50 12.92
CA LYS A 45 8.46 -5.83 13.89
C LYS A 45 7.85 -6.02 15.28
N PRO A 46 8.45 -6.88 16.13
CA PRO A 46 7.95 -7.12 17.49
C PRO A 46 7.78 -5.85 18.35
N HIS A 47 8.63 -4.84 18.17
CA HIS A 47 8.57 -3.56 18.90
C HIS A 47 7.63 -2.53 18.27
N GLU A 48 7.04 -2.80 17.09
CA GLU A 48 6.12 -1.89 16.41
C GLU A 48 4.64 -2.31 16.57
N LYS A 49 4.34 -3.22 17.50
CA LYS A 49 2.97 -3.73 17.74
C LYS A 49 1.99 -2.60 18.03
N ASP A 50 2.37 -1.64 18.85
CA ASP A 50 1.50 -0.51 19.20
C ASP A 50 1.28 0.41 18.01
N LEU A 51 2.32 0.67 17.21
CA LEU A 51 2.18 1.43 15.96
C LEU A 51 1.24 0.72 14.99
N LYS A 52 1.36 -0.60 14.87
CA LYS A 52 0.44 -1.41 14.06
C LYS A 52 -1.00 -1.24 14.54
N HIS A 53 -1.25 -1.35 15.84
CA HIS A 53 -2.59 -1.12 16.40
C HIS A 53 -3.11 0.29 16.12
N CYS A 54 -2.27 1.32 16.23
CA CYS A 54 -2.64 2.69 15.88
C CYS A 54 -3.03 2.84 14.41
N TRP A 55 -2.28 2.22 13.48
CA TRP A 55 -2.62 2.24 12.05
C TRP A 55 -3.94 1.53 11.77
N ILE A 56 -4.21 0.40 12.41
CA ILE A 56 -5.47 -0.35 12.26
C ILE A 56 -6.65 0.50 12.74
N LYS A 57 -6.52 1.12 13.91
CA LYS A 57 -7.53 2.03 14.46
C LYS A 57 -7.75 3.25 13.57
N ALA A 58 -6.69 3.84 13.03
CA ALA A 58 -6.78 5.00 12.15
C ALA A 58 -7.54 4.68 10.84
N VAL A 59 -7.27 3.50 10.24
CA VAL A 59 -8.01 3.04 9.06
C VAL A 59 -9.49 2.80 9.38
N ASN A 60 -9.81 2.47 10.63
CA ASN A 60 -11.18 2.32 11.16
C ASN A 60 -12.12 1.50 10.27
N ARG A 61 -11.58 0.45 9.63
CA ARG A 61 -12.35 -0.44 8.78
C ARG A 61 -13.02 -1.50 9.64
N LEU A 62 -14.30 -1.74 9.41
CA LEU A 62 -15.02 -2.85 10.01
C LEU A 62 -15.07 -4.05 9.05
N ASP A 63 -15.10 -5.24 9.62
CA ASP A 63 -15.38 -6.47 8.89
C ASP A 63 -16.88 -6.73 8.77
N LYS A 64 -17.25 -7.87 8.16
CA LYS A 64 -18.65 -8.26 7.94
C LYS A 64 -19.47 -8.45 9.23
N ASN A 65 -18.81 -8.63 10.37
CA ASN A 65 -19.43 -8.83 11.67
C ASN A 65 -19.44 -7.53 12.50
N GLY A 66 -19.02 -6.40 11.92
CA GLY A 66 -18.89 -5.13 12.63
C GLY A 66 -17.68 -5.05 13.55
N GLN A 67 -16.73 -5.99 13.47
CA GLN A 67 -15.51 -5.97 14.27
C GLN A 67 -14.40 -5.19 13.55
N LEU A 68 -13.45 -4.67 14.33
CA LEU A 68 -12.30 -3.96 13.77
C LEU A 68 -11.48 -4.91 12.88
N TRP A 69 -11.44 -4.60 11.60
CA TRP A 69 -10.78 -5.39 10.58
C TRP A 69 -9.28 -5.49 10.85
N GLN A 70 -8.70 -6.66 10.57
CA GLN A 70 -7.27 -6.92 10.74
C GLN A 70 -6.53 -7.00 9.39
N PRO A 71 -5.38 -6.33 9.25
CA PRO A 71 -4.59 -6.34 8.03
C PRO A 71 -3.94 -7.69 7.79
N LYS A 72 -3.96 -8.12 6.52
CA LYS A 72 -3.23 -9.28 6.03
C LYS A 72 -1.84 -8.87 5.54
N TYR A 73 -1.00 -9.84 5.20
CA TYR A 73 0.36 -9.58 4.69
C TYR A 73 0.39 -8.66 3.46
N HIS A 74 -0.64 -8.71 2.62
CA HIS A 74 -0.75 -7.88 1.40
C HIS A 74 -1.52 -6.58 1.62
N SER A 75 -1.93 -6.26 2.85
CA SER A 75 -2.62 -5.02 3.17
C SER A 75 -1.64 -3.86 3.15
N LEU A 76 -1.96 -2.85 2.34
CA LEU A 76 -1.09 -1.70 2.09
C LEU A 76 -1.87 -0.41 2.29
N ILE A 77 -1.19 0.64 2.76
CA ILE A 77 -1.72 2.00 2.79
C ILE A 77 -0.88 2.82 1.81
N CYS A 78 -1.53 3.47 0.85
CA CYS A 78 -0.82 4.35 -0.09
C CYS A 78 -0.42 5.67 0.59
N SER A 79 0.63 6.27 0.06
CA SER A 79 1.29 7.42 0.69
C SER A 79 0.42 8.67 0.85
N THR A 80 -0.68 8.80 0.10
CA THR A 80 -1.62 9.94 0.21
C THR A 80 -2.33 10.01 1.56
N HIS A 81 -2.34 8.92 2.33
CA HIS A 81 -2.94 8.89 3.66
C HIS A 81 -2.00 9.44 4.75
N PHE A 82 -0.79 9.86 4.38
CA PHE A 82 0.23 10.39 5.26
C PHE A 82 0.50 11.86 4.94
N ILE A 83 0.71 12.68 5.96
CA ILE A 83 1.01 14.10 5.79
C ILE A 83 2.29 14.25 4.95
N GLY A 84 2.21 15.07 3.90
CA GLY A 84 3.30 15.25 2.94
C GLY A 84 3.51 14.07 1.98
N ASN A 85 2.51 13.20 1.79
CA ASN A 85 2.58 12.03 0.91
C ASN A 85 3.73 11.07 1.24
N ARG A 86 4.12 10.97 2.52
CA ARG A 86 5.25 10.11 2.95
C ARG A 86 5.18 9.81 4.44
N LYS A 87 5.28 8.53 4.82
CA LYS A 87 5.33 8.14 6.23
C LYS A 87 6.63 8.58 6.91
N SER A 88 6.55 8.94 8.18
CA SER A 88 7.72 9.16 9.03
C SER A 88 8.09 7.91 9.84
N LYS A 89 9.32 7.89 10.37
CA LYS A 89 9.76 6.94 11.42
C LYS A 89 9.81 7.59 12.80
N ASP A 90 9.73 8.92 12.88
CA ASP A 90 9.74 9.68 14.12
C ASP A 90 8.34 9.66 14.76
N PRO A 91 8.18 9.12 15.99
CA PRO A 91 6.90 9.11 16.70
C PRO A 91 6.27 10.49 16.94
N LYS A 92 7.07 11.56 16.93
CA LYS A 92 6.58 12.95 17.10
C LYS A 92 6.09 13.57 15.79
N SER A 93 6.35 12.92 14.66
CA SER A 93 5.93 13.42 13.35
C SER A 93 4.42 13.24 13.16
N PRO A 94 3.71 14.24 12.61
CA PRO A 94 2.30 14.09 12.29
C PRO A 94 2.07 13.06 11.16
N SER A 95 3.14 12.63 10.47
CA SER A 95 3.11 11.60 9.43
C SER A 95 3.53 10.20 9.93
N TYR A 96 3.58 9.99 11.24
CA TYR A 96 3.92 8.68 11.83
C TYR A 96 2.77 7.67 11.73
N ILE A 97 1.53 8.16 11.81
CA ILE A 97 0.27 7.41 11.69
C ILE A 97 -0.50 7.99 10.49
N PRO A 98 -1.14 7.17 9.64
CA PRO A 98 -1.98 7.70 8.58
C PRO A 98 -3.16 8.49 9.17
N SER A 99 -3.45 9.65 8.60
CA SER A 99 -4.41 10.61 9.16
C SER A 99 -5.32 11.28 8.11
N LEU A 100 -5.04 11.07 6.83
CA LEU A 100 -5.82 11.65 5.73
C LEU A 100 -6.70 10.56 5.12
N PHE A 101 -8.01 10.59 5.36
CA PHE A 101 -8.95 9.58 4.88
C PHE A 101 -10.05 10.22 4.01
N PRO A 102 -10.53 9.55 2.96
CA PRO A 102 -11.72 9.98 2.24
C PRO A 102 -12.93 10.09 3.17
N ALA A 103 -13.82 11.05 2.88
CA ALA A 103 -15.12 11.16 3.54
C ALA A 103 -16.08 10.03 3.15
#